data_AF-A0A7V4T547-F1
#
_entry.id   AF-A0A7V4T547-F1
#
_cell.length_a   1.000
_cell.length_b   1.000
_cell.length_c   1.000
_cell.angle_alpha   90.00
_cell.angle_beta   90.00
_cell.angle_gamma   90.00
#
_symmetry.space_group_name_H-M   'P 1'
#
loop_
_entity.id
_entity.type
_entity.pdbx_description
1 polymer ?
#
loop_
_entity_poly.entity_id
_entity_poly.type
_entity_poly.pdbx_seq_one_letter_code
_entity_poly.pdbx_strand_id
1 'polypeptide(L)'
;MSHNVYIKRTKIKAPVETVFSWHERDGAISRLTPPWAPLRMTARTGEGVQKGVKVAFRLNIFKIPMIWEAEHIDYQKNKLFKDIQIKGPFSKWEHTHT
;
A
#
# COMPACT_ATOMS: atom_id res chain seq x y z
N MET A 1 11.60 -19.93 8.04
CA MET A 1 10.46 -19.11 8.50
C MET A 1 9.28 -19.36 7.57
N SER A 2 8.09 -19.64 8.10
CA SER A 2 6.89 -19.80 7.28
C SER A 2 6.41 -18.43 6.81
N HIS A 3 6.15 -18.29 5.50
CA HIS A 3 5.51 -17.10 4.94
C HIS A 3 4.02 -17.40 4.83
N ASN A 4 3.19 -16.65 5.55
CA ASN A 4 1.75 -16.75 5.41
C ASN A 4 1.30 -15.84 4.26
N VAL A 5 0.48 -16.38 3.36
CA VAL A 5 -0.10 -15.62 2.25
C VAL A 5 -1.60 -15.53 2.46
N TYR A 6 -2.12 -14.30 2.48
CA TYR A 6 -3.55 -14.04 2.49
C TYR A 6 -3.99 -13.54 1.11
N ILE A 7 -5.02 -14.15 0.52
CA ILE A 7 -5.54 -13.79 -0.80
C ILE A 7 -7.01 -13.40 -0.68
N LYS A 8 -7.35 -12.20 -1.15
CA LYS A 8 -8.72 -11.72 -1.29
C LYS A 8 -8.95 -11.22 -2.71
N ARG A 9 -10.08 -11.62 -3.31
CA ARG A 9 -10.50 -11.14 -4.64
C ARG A 9 -11.88 -10.49 -4.53
N THR A 10 -12.05 -9.35 -5.19
CA THR A 10 -13.32 -8.61 -5.21
C THR A 10 -13.63 -8.21 -6.65
N LYS A 11 -14.87 -8.44 -7.10
CA LYS A 11 -15.32 -7.97 -8.42
C LYS A 11 -15.79 -6.53 -8.32
N ILE A 12 -15.21 -5.65 -9.12
CA ILE A 12 -15.63 -4.25 -9.24
C ILE A 12 -16.34 -4.08 -10.58
N LYS A 13 -17.56 -3.51 -10.57
CA LYS A 13 -18.36 -3.26 -11.78
C LYS A 13 -17.89 -1.99 -12.51
N ALA A 14 -16.64 -1.97 -12.94
CA ALA A 14 -16.03 -0.87 -13.70
C ALA A 14 -14.90 -1.39 -14.60
N PRO A 15 -14.56 -0.69 -15.71
CA PRO A 15 -13.40 -1.01 -16.53
C PRO A 15 -12.09 -0.96 -15.74
N VAL A 16 -11.11 -1.78 -16.12
CA VAL A 16 -9.82 -1.86 -15.42
C VAL A 16 -9.09 -0.52 -15.41
N GLU A 17 -9.18 0.25 -16.49
CA GLU A 17 -8.60 1.58 -16.63
C GLU A 17 -9.18 2.55 -15.58
N THR A 18 -10.47 2.43 -15.28
CA THR A 18 -11.14 3.27 -14.29
C THR A 18 -10.69 2.91 -12.88
N VAL A 19 -10.61 1.61 -12.57
CA VAL A 19 -10.16 1.14 -11.26
C VAL A 19 -8.69 1.45 -11.03
N PHE A 20 -7.84 1.21 -12.04
CA PHE A 20 -6.40 1.42 -11.93
C PHE A 20 -6.08 2.92 -11.80
N SER A 21 -6.68 3.76 -12.64
CA SER A 21 -6.50 5.22 -12.54
C SER A 21 -7.01 5.79 -11.20
N TRP A 22 -8.01 5.18 -10.56
CA TRP A 22 -8.43 5.57 -9.22
C TRP A 22 -7.34 5.35 -8.15
N HIS A 23 -6.55 4.27 -8.28
CA HIS A 23 -5.43 3.98 -7.38
C HIS A 23 -4.23 4.90 -7.65
N GLU A 24 -4.03 5.33 -8.89
CA GLU A 24 -2.98 6.27 -9.26
C GLU A 24 -3.25 7.71 -8.80
N ARG A 25 -4.50 8.06 -8.48
CA ARG A 25 -4.83 9.41 -7.99
C ARG A 25 -4.24 9.64 -6.62
N ASP A 26 -3.69 10.83 -6.42
CA ASP A 26 -3.25 11.30 -5.11
C ASP A 26 -4.32 11.13 -4.03
N GLY A 27 -3.86 10.77 -2.84
CA GLY A 27 -4.73 10.46 -1.71
C GLY A 27 -5.41 9.09 -1.77
N ALA A 28 -5.13 8.22 -2.75
CA ALA A 28 -5.71 6.86 -2.78
C ALA A 28 -5.46 6.10 -1.48
N ILE A 29 -4.23 6.13 -0.96
CA ILE A 29 -3.90 5.49 0.30
C ILE A 29 -4.68 6.07 1.49
N SER A 30 -4.89 7.39 1.50
CA SER A 30 -5.69 8.07 2.53
C SER A 30 -7.18 7.68 2.44
N ARG A 31 -7.71 7.50 1.22
CA ARG A 31 -9.09 7.03 0.99
C ARG A 31 -9.28 5.56 1.38
N LEU A 32 -8.26 4.73 1.18
CA LEU A 32 -8.31 3.29 1.47
C LEU A 32 -8.02 2.96 2.94
N THR A 33 -7.29 3.83 3.64
CA THR A 33 -6.98 3.65 5.06
C THR A 33 -8.26 3.83 5.88
N PRO A 34 -8.73 2.80 6.60
CA PRO A 34 -9.93 2.94 7.42
C PRO A 34 -9.74 4.01 8.50
N PRO A 35 -10.77 4.79 8.85
CA PRO A 35 -10.64 5.90 9.80
C PRO A 35 -10.29 5.46 11.23
N TRP A 36 -10.53 4.19 11.58
CA TRP A 36 -10.13 3.60 12.86
C TRP A 36 -8.72 3.00 12.85
N ALA A 37 -8.04 2.94 11.70
CA ALA A 37 -6.69 2.40 11.62
C ALA A 37 -5.72 3.35 12.34
N PRO A 38 -4.83 2.85 13.22
CA PRO A 38 -3.86 3.68 13.94
C PRO A 38 -2.68 4.02 13.02
N LEU A 39 -2.95 4.58 11.83
CA LEU A 39 -1.99 4.81 10.76
C LEU A 39 -2.12 6.26 10.28
N ARG A 40 -1.03 7.03 10.37
CA ARG A 40 -0.96 8.40 9.83
C ARG A 40 0.20 8.50 8.87
N MET A 41 -0.08 8.87 7.62
CA MET A 41 0.98 9.15 6.64
C MET A 41 1.77 10.39 7.10
N THR A 42 3.08 10.25 7.16
CA THR A 42 4.00 11.31 7.60
C THR A 42 4.88 11.83 6.47
N ALA A 43 5.17 11.02 5.47
CA ALA A 43 5.94 11.42 4.29
C ALA A 43 5.55 10.59 3.07
N ARG A 44 5.77 11.17 1.90
CA ARG A 44 5.60 10.53 0.60
C ARG A 44 6.62 11.09 -0.37
N THR A 45 7.19 10.21 -1.19
CA THR A 45 8.06 10.57 -2.32
C THR A 45 7.54 9.89 -3.57
N GLY A 46 7.32 10.67 -4.64
CA GLY A 46 6.77 10.20 -5.91
C GLY A 46 5.24 10.18 -5.97
N GLU A 47 4.71 9.93 -7.16
CA GLU A 47 3.29 10.11 -7.52
C GLU A 47 2.63 8.78 -7.93
N GLY A 48 1.32 8.68 -7.67
CA GLY A 48 0.53 7.48 -7.91
C GLY A 48 1.08 6.22 -7.24
N VAL A 49 1.20 5.14 -8.03
CA VAL A 49 1.68 3.82 -7.60
C VAL A 49 2.88 3.35 -8.44
N GLN A 50 3.62 4.30 -9.02
CA GLN A 50 4.79 4.00 -9.86
C GLN A 50 5.89 3.30 -9.07
N LYS A 51 6.72 2.54 -9.76
CA LYS A 51 7.92 1.93 -9.16
C LYS A 51 8.83 3.02 -8.57
N GLY A 52 9.30 2.80 -7.34
CA GLY A 52 10.15 3.73 -6.58
C GLY A 52 9.38 4.75 -5.74
N VAL A 53 8.05 4.79 -5.83
CA VAL A 53 7.24 5.58 -4.89
C VAL A 53 7.41 5.04 -3.48
N LYS A 54 7.68 5.94 -2.53
CA LYS A 54 7.89 5.61 -1.11
C LYS A 54 6.89 6.33 -0.24
N VAL A 55 6.36 5.64 0.76
CA VAL A 55 5.44 6.22 1.74
C VAL A 55 5.88 5.82 3.14
N ALA A 56 5.90 6.80 4.05
CA ALA A 56 6.17 6.57 5.46
C ALA A 56 4.92 6.88 6.30
N PHE A 57 4.66 6.01 7.26
CA PHE A 57 3.57 6.13 8.20
C PHE A 57 4.09 6.12 9.63
N ARG A 58 3.44 6.89 10.49
CA ARG A 58 3.47 6.67 11.93
C ARG A 58 2.29 5.79 12.33
N LEU A 59 2.59 4.73 13.06
CA LEU A 59 1.60 3.77 13.57
C LEU A 59 1.72 3.65 15.07
N ASN A 60 0.63 3.23 15.69
CA ASN A 60 0.61 2.88 17.11
C ASN A 60 0.11 1.44 17.28
N ILE A 61 1.04 0.51 17.52
CA ILE A 61 0.73 -0.92 17.68
C ILE A 61 0.80 -1.24 19.17
N PHE A 62 -0.31 -1.69 19.75
CA PHE A 62 -0.41 -1.97 21.20
C PHE A 62 0.16 -0.83 22.08
N LYS A 63 -0.13 0.43 21.73
CA LYS A 63 0.38 1.66 22.39
C LYS A 63 1.88 1.96 22.19
N ILE A 64 2.59 1.19 21.37
CA ILE A 64 3.98 1.45 21.00
C ILE A 64 4.03 2.20 19.66
N PRO A 65 4.57 3.43 19.63
CA PRO A 65 4.73 4.19 18.40
C PRO A 65 5.82 3.57 17.52
N MET A 66 5.54 3.41 16.23
CA MET A 66 6.46 2.86 15.24
C MET A 66 6.38 3.65 13.93
N ILE A 67 7.45 3.57 13.14
CA ILE A 67 7.47 4.04 11.75
C ILE A 67 7.41 2.82 10.81
N TRP A 68 6.53 2.90 9.81
CA TRP A 68 6.43 1.94 8.72
C TRP A 68 6.73 2.65 7.41
N GLU A 69 7.77 2.20 6.72
CA GLU A 69 8.18 2.66 5.40
C GLU A 69 7.87 1.56 4.39
N ALA A 70 7.14 1.93 3.34
CA ALA A 70 6.78 1.07 2.22
C ALA A 70 7.29 1.66 0.89
N GLU A 71 7.61 0.79 -0.06
CA GLU A 71 8.09 1.14 -1.39
C GLU A 71 7.39 0.30 -2.46
N HIS A 72 6.90 0.96 -3.51
CA HIS A 72 6.40 0.28 -4.70
C HIS A 72 7.58 -0.25 -5.54
N ILE A 73 7.62 -1.56 -5.78
CA ILE A 73 8.75 -2.24 -6.44
C ILE A 73 8.41 -2.75 -7.85
N ASP A 74 7.13 -2.84 -8.19
CA ASP A 74 6.65 -3.25 -9.51
C ASP A 74 5.40 -2.47 -9.89
N TYR A 75 5.28 -2.19 -11.18
CA TYR A 75 4.18 -1.44 -11.76
C TYR A 75 4.00 -1.83 -13.23
N GLN A 76 2.80 -2.27 -13.58
CA GLN A 76 2.38 -2.51 -14.96
C GLN A 76 0.98 -1.92 -15.13
N LYS A 77 0.88 -0.88 -15.97
CA LYS A 77 -0.35 -0.14 -16.22
C LYS A 77 -1.52 -1.09 -16.49
N ASN A 78 -2.63 -0.89 -15.76
CA ASN A 78 -3.86 -1.68 -15.87
C ASN A 78 -3.70 -3.19 -15.61
N LYS A 79 -2.62 -3.62 -14.97
CA LYS A 79 -2.35 -5.04 -14.68
C LYS A 79 -1.96 -5.30 -13.24
N LEU A 80 -0.97 -4.58 -12.71
CA LEU A 80 -0.54 -4.75 -11.33
C LEU A 80 0.25 -3.55 -10.80
N PHE A 81 0.31 -3.47 -9.48
CA PHE A 81 1.36 -2.79 -8.75
C PHE A 81 1.65 -3.56 -7.47
N LYS A 82 2.90 -3.47 -6.99
CA LYS A 82 3.38 -4.22 -5.84
C LYS A 82 4.20 -3.34 -4.94
N ASP A 83 4.01 -3.49 -3.63
CA ASP A 83 4.78 -2.83 -2.59
C ASP A 83 5.33 -3.81 -1.57
N ILE A 84 6.45 -3.40 -0.98
CA ILE A 84 7.09 -4.09 0.12
C ILE A 84 7.27 -3.14 1.29
N GLN A 85 7.38 -3.72 2.48
CA GLN A 85 7.88 -2.99 3.63
C GLN A 85 9.41 -2.92 3.54
N ILE A 86 9.95 -1.71 3.67
CA ILE A 86 11.38 -1.45 3.85
C ILE A 86 11.74 -1.50 5.33
N LYS A 87 10.89 -0.91 6.18
CA LYS A 87 11.04 -0.88 7.64
C LYS A 87 9.67 -0.86 8.29
N GLY A 88 9.42 -1.63 9.33
CA GLY A 88 8.12 -1.65 9.99
C GLY A 88 7.92 -2.88 10.88
N PRO A 89 6.66 -3.18 11.25
CA PRO A 89 6.35 -4.16 12.28
C PRO A 89 6.51 -5.62 11.83
N PHE A 90 6.56 -5.87 10.53
CA PHE A 90 6.66 -7.23 10.00
C PHE A 90 8.12 -7.61 9.74
N SER A 91 8.47 -8.89 9.86
CA SER A 91 9.77 -9.38 9.40
C SER A 91 9.89 -9.32 7.87
N LYS A 92 8.78 -9.56 7.18
CA LYS A 92 8.59 -9.37 5.74
C LYS A 92 7.13 -9.03 5.48
N TRP A 93 6.90 -8.02 4.63
CA TRP A 93 5.60 -7.70 4.10
C TRP A 93 5.74 -7.37 2.62
N GLU A 94 4.96 -8.06 1.81
CA GLU A 94 4.86 -7.88 0.36
C GLU A 94 3.39 -7.96 -0.01
N HIS A 95 2.92 -6.94 -0.71
CA HIS A 95 1.52 -6.78 -1.03
C HIS A 95 1.38 -6.52 -2.53
N THR A 96 0.56 -7.34 -3.18
CA THR A 96 0.38 -7.30 -4.64
C THR A 96 -1.08 -7.01 -4.97
N HIS A 97 -1.28 -6.03 -5.84
CA HIS A 97 -2.58 -5.69 -6.41
C HIS A 97 -2.62 -6.17 -7.87
N THR A 98 -3.64 -6.94 -8.22
CA THR A 98 -3.93 -7.47 -9.57
C THR A 98 -5.40 -7.35 -9.89
#